data_AF-A0AB72W9K8-F1
#
_entry.id   AF-A0AB72W9K8-F1
#
_cell.length_a   1.000
_cell.length_b   1.000
_cell.length_c   1.000
_cell.angle_alpha   90.00
_cell.angle_beta   90.00
_cell.angle_gamma   90.00
#
_symmetry.space_group_name_H-M   'P 1'
#
loop_
_entity.id
_entity.type
_entity.pdbx_description
1 polymer ?
#
loop_
_entity_poly.entity_id
_entity_poly.type
_entity_poly.pdbx_seq_one_letter_code
_entity_poly.pdbx_strand_id
1 'polypeptide(L)'
;MNKIYNVTSYVIAILMFPCLMLGDKPLLFLAPISYGVGKLFISFSNNPNFKFSKIVYDVLGFLRLVFIPAMIVFFQDSTIDNLPLGQDYFNQAVIYISVEFIIGSLFILILSKLFKHEVVSRNSFTLSGSSIYYIVFGLVICGIFVAFPEVRKNISFLIIKTDAMGRGTEATSGLNVLFVMLFQLALALLFLIIAYASYKKYKENPKIIYVILPLAIGILNISLIVGERRSYQLYTMVAVLTVVSLLFSKHKRRINIIIISVGIFVLALMTLYKELYVFNYSSYSEALNSTSVSNLKIVDTLQSYFYGPSNIAASIDYLNYYNGSFKQYLFDNTRAVFGFNFFVDKKAVDY
;
A
#
# COMPACT_ATOMS: atom_id res chain seq x y z
N MET A 1 -6.84 -9.32 20.09
CA MET A 1 -6.57 -7.88 19.93
C MET A 1 -6.28 -7.30 21.30
N ASN A 2 -5.63 -6.13 21.37
CA ASN A 2 -5.48 -5.43 22.65
C ASN A 2 -6.87 -5.06 23.17
N LYS A 3 -7.24 -5.47 24.39
CA LYS A 3 -8.55 -5.19 24.98
C LYS A 3 -8.85 -3.68 24.98
N ILE A 4 -7.82 -2.86 25.18
CA ILE A 4 -7.89 -1.40 25.17
C ILE A 4 -8.39 -0.91 23.80
N TYR A 5 -7.74 -1.31 22.70
CA TYR A 5 -8.12 -0.89 21.35
C TYR A 5 -9.56 -1.29 21.01
N ASN A 6 -9.99 -2.50 21.39
CA ASN A 6 -11.36 -2.96 21.12
C ASN A 6 -12.39 -2.07 21.80
N VAL A 7 -12.18 -1.74 23.08
CA VAL A 7 -13.08 -0.88 23.85
C VAL A 7 -13.06 0.54 23.29
N THR A 8 -11.87 1.12 23.08
CA THR A 8 -11.74 2.52 22.62
C THR A 8 -12.41 2.72 21.26
N SER A 9 -12.21 1.81 20.30
CA SER A 9 -12.83 1.96 18.97
C SER A 9 -14.35 1.77 18.99
N TYR A 10 -14.91 0.97 19.90
CA TYR A 10 -16.37 0.91 20.08
C TYR A 10 -16.91 2.20 20.71
N VAL A 11 -16.24 2.70 21.74
CA VAL A 11 -16.63 3.95 22.42
C VAL A 11 -16.59 5.11 21.43
N ILE A 12 -15.52 5.24 20.63
CA ILE A 12 -15.42 6.28 19.61
C ILE A 12 -16.53 6.15 18.58
N ALA A 13 -16.83 4.94 18.09
CA ALA A 13 -17.92 4.75 17.12
C ALA A 13 -19.29 5.19 17.68
N ILE A 14 -19.59 4.85 18.94
CA ILE A 14 -20.82 5.25 19.62
C ILE A 14 -20.88 6.77 19.82
N LEU A 15 -19.77 7.39 20.25
CA LEU A 15 -19.71 8.84 20.44
C LEU A 15 -19.81 9.61 19.14
N MET A 16 -19.31 9.06 18.02
CA MET A 16 -19.39 9.71 16.71
C MET A 16 -20.80 9.65 16.12
N PHE A 17 -21.63 8.69 16.49
CA PHE A 17 -22.96 8.52 15.93
C PHE A 17 -23.86 9.79 16.07
N PRO A 18 -24.02 10.40 17.27
CA PRO A 18 -24.77 11.64 17.41
C PRO A 18 -24.16 12.81 16.62
N CYS A 19 -22.84 12.95 16.62
CA CYS A 19 -22.15 14.02 15.88
C CYS A 19 -22.41 13.93 14.36
N LEU A 20 -22.43 12.72 13.81
CA LEU A 20 -22.69 12.49 12.38
C LEU A 20 -24.18 12.59 12.03
N MET A 21 -25.10 12.39 12.97
CA MET A 21 -26.53 12.65 12.77
C MET A 21 -26.86 14.14 12.68
N LEU A 22 -26.11 14.98 13.40
CA LEU A 22 -26.32 16.43 13.45
C LEU A 22 -25.63 17.18 12.30
N GLY A 23 -24.81 16.48 11.48
CA GLY A 23 -24.08 17.08 10.37
C GLY A 23 -24.91 17.21 9.08
N ASP A 24 -24.41 17.99 8.14
CA ASP A 24 -25.11 18.39 6.90
C ASP A 24 -25.22 17.28 5.83
N LYS A 25 -24.62 16.10 6.07
CA LYS A 25 -24.61 14.98 5.12
C LYS A 25 -25.58 13.87 5.56
N PRO A 26 -26.75 13.75 4.91
CA PRO A 26 -27.71 12.73 5.28
C PRO A 26 -27.10 11.34 5.10
N LEU A 27 -27.39 10.42 6.03
CA LEU A 27 -26.90 9.03 6.07
C LEU A 27 -25.44 8.79 6.51
N LEU A 28 -24.60 9.81 6.71
CA LEU A 28 -23.22 9.61 7.17
C LEU A 28 -23.16 8.91 8.56
N PHE A 29 -24.21 9.08 9.37
CA PHE A 29 -24.39 8.37 10.64
C PHE A 29 -24.47 6.83 10.51
N LEU A 30 -24.80 6.29 9.33
CA LEU A 30 -24.83 4.84 9.10
C LEU A 30 -23.43 4.23 9.22
N ALA A 31 -22.39 5.00 8.92
CA ALA A 31 -21.03 4.50 8.90
C ALA A 31 -20.57 3.92 10.27
N PRO A 32 -20.64 4.66 11.40
CA PRO A 32 -20.27 4.09 12.70
C PRO A 32 -21.19 2.95 13.15
N ILE A 33 -22.47 2.94 12.76
CA ILE A 33 -23.38 1.82 13.03
C ILE A 33 -22.89 0.56 12.32
N SER A 34 -22.61 0.67 11.02
CA SER A 34 -22.14 -0.46 10.22
C SER A 34 -20.79 -0.98 10.70
N TYR A 35 -19.90 -0.09 11.17
CA TYR A 35 -18.68 -0.50 11.85
C TYR A 35 -18.96 -1.32 13.11
N GLY A 36 -19.87 -0.84 13.98
CA GLY A 36 -20.28 -1.56 15.19
C GLY A 36 -20.82 -2.96 14.89
N VAL A 37 -21.73 -3.08 13.92
CA VAL A 37 -22.29 -4.38 13.48
C VAL A 37 -21.21 -5.31 12.91
N GLY A 38 -20.39 -4.82 11.97
CA GLY A 38 -19.32 -5.62 11.38
C GLY A 38 -18.30 -6.08 12.43
N LYS A 39 -17.95 -5.20 13.37
CA LYS A 39 -17.03 -5.52 14.46
C LYS A 39 -17.57 -6.58 15.42
N LEU A 40 -18.89 -6.65 15.63
CA LEU A 40 -19.50 -7.77 16.36
C LEU A 40 -19.18 -9.10 15.66
N PHE A 41 -19.36 -9.20 14.34
CA PHE A 41 -18.99 -10.40 13.59
C PHE A 41 -17.50 -10.74 13.71
N ILE A 42 -16.62 -9.74 13.61
CA ILE A 42 -15.17 -9.94 13.80
C ILE A 42 -14.88 -10.44 15.22
N SER A 43 -15.58 -9.91 16.24
CA SER A 43 -15.36 -10.32 17.63
C SER A 43 -15.75 -11.77 17.92
N PHE A 44 -16.76 -12.30 17.22
CA PHE A 44 -17.17 -13.71 17.32
C PHE A 44 -16.25 -14.68 16.56
N SER A 45 -15.31 -14.18 15.77
CA SER A 45 -14.37 -15.01 15.01
C SER A 45 -13.15 -15.38 15.86
N ASN A 46 -13.21 -16.52 16.57
CA ASN A 46 -12.19 -16.90 17.56
C ASN A 46 -10.94 -17.60 17.00
N ASN A 47 -10.83 -17.72 15.68
CA ASN A 47 -9.72 -18.45 15.06
C ASN A 47 -8.38 -17.68 15.13
N PRO A 48 -7.29 -18.28 15.66
CA PRO A 48 -5.99 -17.63 15.75
C PRO A 48 -5.32 -17.42 14.39
N ASN A 49 -5.59 -18.26 13.39
CA ASN A 49 -5.00 -18.16 12.06
C ASN A 49 -5.41 -16.86 11.34
N PHE A 50 -6.63 -16.38 11.59
CA PHE A 50 -7.16 -15.14 11.00
C PHE A 50 -6.78 -13.90 11.81
N LYS A 51 -5.95 -14.01 12.85
CA LYS A 51 -5.64 -12.89 13.76
C LYS A 51 -5.15 -11.65 13.02
N PHE A 52 -4.25 -11.82 12.05
CA PHE A 52 -3.72 -10.70 11.26
C PHE A 52 -4.81 -10.07 10.38
N SER A 53 -5.52 -10.87 9.58
CA SER A 53 -6.58 -10.40 8.69
C SER A 53 -7.69 -9.66 9.46
N LYS A 54 -8.09 -10.18 10.63
CA LYS A 54 -9.07 -9.53 11.52
C LYS A 54 -8.61 -8.15 11.98
N ILE A 55 -7.34 -8.02 12.40
CA ILE A 55 -6.78 -6.75 12.86
C ILE A 55 -6.75 -5.75 11.72
N VAL A 56 -6.24 -6.16 10.55
CA VAL A 56 -6.14 -5.26 9.38
C VAL A 56 -7.53 -4.81 8.94
N TYR A 57 -8.48 -5.75 8.80
CA TYR A 57 -9.83 -5.45 8.36
C TYR A 57 -10.58 -4.55 9.35
N ASP A 58 -10.44 -4.78 10.66
CA ASP A 58 -11.05 -3.92 11.69
C ASP A 58 -10.43 -2.52 11.74
N VAL A 59 -9.10 -2.39 11.63
CA VAL A 59 -8.43 -1.08 11.61
C VAL A 59 -8.81 -0.28 10.36
N LEU A 60 -8.84 -0.92 9.18
CA LEU A 60 -9.27 -0.26 7.95
C LEU A 60 -10.76 0.11 8.01
N GLY A 61 -11.59 -0.76 8.57
CA GLY A 61 -13.00 -0.47 8.85
C GLY A 61 -13.16 0.75 9.74
N PHE A 62 -12.42 0.81 10.86
CA PHE A 62 -12.45 1.94 11.77
C PHE A 62 -12.03 3.24 11.08
N LEU A 63 -10.95 3.21 10.29
CA LEU A 63 -10.51 4.37 9.53
C LEU A 63 -11.60 4.85 8.55
N ARG A 64 -12.17 3.94 7.76
CA ARG A 64 -13.11 4.26 6.67
C ARG A 64 -14.53 4.61 7.14
N LEU A 65 -15.00 3.97 8.21
CA LEU A 65 -16.39 4.09 8.69
C LEU A 65 -16.56 4.93 9.96
N VAL A 66 -15.47 5.28 10.65
CA VAL A 66 -15.54 6.10 11.88
C VAL A 66 -14.65 7.33 11.74
N PHE A 67 -13.35 7.14 11.49
CA PHE A 67 -12.39 8.24 11.49
C PHE A 67 -12.60 9.21 10.31
N ILE A 68 -12.72 8.71 9.07
CA ILE A 68 -12.95 9.56 7.90
C ILE A 68 -14.29 10.30 7.99
N PRO A 69 -15.43 9.64 8.28
CA PRO A 69 -16.69 10.34 8.52
C PRO A 69 -16.60 11.43 9.59
N ALA A 70 -15.86 11.18 10.69
CA ALA A 70 -15.61 12.19 11.72
C ALA A 70 -14.86 13.40 11.15
N MET A 71 -13.77 13.17 10.41
CA MET A 71 -12.99 14.23 9.78
C MET A 71 -13.80 15.05 8.78
N ILE A 72 -14.67 14.41 7.98
CA ILE A 72 -15.57 15.10 7.04
C ILE A 72 -16.46 16.11 7.77
N VAL A 73 -17.05 15.73 8.92
CA VAL A 73 -17.93 16.63 9.68
C VAL A 73 -17.14 17.72 10.41
N PHE A 74 -15.99 17.39 11.01
CA PHE A 74 -15.20 18.38 11.76
C PHE A 74 -14.55 19.43 10.86
N PHE A 75 -14.10 19.05 9.67
CA PHE A 75 -13.44 19.95 8.72
C PHE A 75 -14.40 20.50 7.65
N GLN A 76 -15.66 20.06 7.64
CA GLN A 76 -16.67 20.39 6.62
C GLN A 76 -16.19 20.11 5.19
N ASP A 77 -15.33 19.12 5.04
CA ASP A 77 -14.68 18.76 3.78
C ASP A 77 -15.16 17.39 3.33
N SER A 78 -16.11 17.39 2.40
CA SER A 78 -16.81 16.18 1.92
C SER A 78 -16.48 15.82 0.47
N THR A 79 -15.69 16.65 -0.18
CA THR A 79 -15.30 16.51 -1.58
C THR A 79 -13.84 16.12 -1.66
N ILE A 80 -13.37 15.76 -2.85
CA ILE A 80 -11.94 15.68 -3.14
C ILE A 80 -11.72 16.70 -4.23
N ASP A 81 -10.95 17.75 -3.96
CA ASP A 81 -10.91 18.92 -4.85
C ASP A 81 -10.31 18.62 -6.22
N ASN A 82 -9.45 17.60 -6.28
CA ASN A 82 -8.84 17.12 -7.53
C ASN A 82 -9.71 16.08 -8.26
N LEU A 83 -10.96 15.85 -7.82
CA LEU A 83 -11.88 14.86 -8.37
C LEU A 83 -13.24 15.53 -8.65
N PRO A 84 -13.49 15.98 -9.90
CA PRO A 84 -14.70 16.74 -10.23
C PRO A 84 -15.98 15.90 -10.24
N LEU A 85 -15.87 14.58 -10.12
CA LEU A 85 -16.98 13.61 -10.18
C LEU A 85 -17.37 13.15 -8.77
N GLY A 86 -18.62 12.70 -8.60
CA GLY A 86 -19.06 11.99 -7.40
C GLY A 86 -19.76 12.81 -6.32
N GLN A 87 -20.14 14.07 -6.58
CA GLN A 87 -20.86 14.85 -5.56
C GLN A 87 -22.29 14.32 -5.34
N ASP A 88 -22.96 13.88 -6.40
CA ASP A 88 -24.37 13.48 -6.36
C ASP A 88 -24.59 12.10 -5.71
N TYR A 89 -23.58 11.23 -5.74
CA TYR A 89 -23.68 9.84 -5.28
C TYR A 89 -23.14 9.61 -3.86
N PHE A 90 -22.85 10.67 -3.10
CA PHE A 90 -22.23 10.56 -1.77
C PHE A 90 -23.02 9.65 -0.82
N ASN A 91 -24.33 9.82 -0.75
CA ASN A 91 -25.22 9.04 0.12
C ASN A 91 -25.23 7.56 -0.26
N GLN A 92 -25.27 7.27 -1.57
CA GLN A 92 -25.24 5.91 -2.08
C GLN A 92 -23.89 5.25 -1.80
N ALA A 93 -22.79 6.01 -1.91
CA ALA A 93 -21.46 5.55 -1.55
C ALA A 93 -21.37 5.16 -0.07
N VAL A 94 -21.92 5.96 0.86
CA VAL A 94 -21.97 5.61 2.28
C VAL A 94 -22.67 4.27 2.51
N ILE A 95 -23.84 4.06 1.88
CA ILE A 95 -24.57 2.79 1.97
C ILE A 95 -23.71 1.63 1.44
N TYR A 96 -23.07 1.79 0.28
CA TYR A 96 -22.25 0.73 -0.31
C TYR A 96 -21.05 0.36 0.55
N ILE A 97 -20.34 1.34 1.12
CA ILE A 97 -19.23 1.09 2.06
C ILE A 97 -19.74 0.33 3.29
N SER A 98 -20.87 0.78 3.85
CA SER A 98 -21.51 0.15 5.00
C SER A 98 -21.85 -1.32 4.74
N VAL A 99 -22.47 -1.61 3.59
CA VAL A 99 -22.84 -2.97 3.18
C VAL A 99 -21.60 -3.83 2.91
N GLU A 100 -20.64 -3.30 2.14
CA GLU A 100 -19.36 -3.97 1.85
C GLU A 100 -18.67 -4.42 3.14
N PHE A 101 -18.56 -3.51 4.12
CA PHE A 101 -17.87 -3.80 5.37
C PHE A 101 -18.56 -4.91 6.18
N ILE A 102 -19.89 -4.86 6.28
CA ILE A 102 -20.70 -5.86 6.99
C ILE A 102 -20.56 -7.23 6.33
N ILE A 103 -20.69 -7.30 5.00
CA ILE A 103 -20.55 -8.55 4.24
C ILE A 103 -19.16 -9.14 4.42
N GLY A 104 -18.10 -8.33 4.28
CA GLY A 104 -16.74 -8.84 4.46
C GLY A 104 -16.45 -9.26 5.91
N SER A 105 -17.02 -8.59 6.91
CA SER A 105 -16.94 -9.00 8.32
C SER A 105 -17.62 -10.35 8.56
N LEU A 106 -18.79 -10.56 7.96
CA LEU A 106 -19.51 -11.83 7.99
C LEU A 106 -18.70 -12.94 7.30
N PHE A 107 -18.08 -12.64 6.16
CA PHE A 107 -17.23 -13.59 5.45
C PHE A 107 -16.02 -14.02 6.30
N ILE A 108 -15.36 -13.09 7.00
CA ILE A 108 -14.28 -13.42 7.95
C ILE A 108 -14.80 -14.36 9.05
N LEU A 109 -15.99 -14.11 9.60
CA LEU A 109 -16.60 -14.98 10.60
C LEU A 109 -16.82 -16.39 10.05
N ILE A 110 -17.40 -16.52 8.85
CA ILE A 110 -17.64 -17.81 8.19
C ILE A 110 -16.32 -18.55 7.98
N LEU A 111 -15.32 -17.91 7.34
CA LEU A 111 -14.01 -18.52 7.09
C LEU A 111 -13.32 -18.94 8.39
N SER A 112 -13.41 -18.12 9.43
CA SER A 112 -12.81 -18.45 10.74
C SER A 112 -13.38 -19.74 11.35
N LYS A 113 -14.65 -20.05 11.09
CA LYS A 113 -15.31 -21.26 11.59
C LYS A 113 -15.01 -22.48 10.73
N LEU A 114 -14.79 -22.29 9.42
CA LEU A 114 -14.47 -23.36 8.47
C LEU A 114 -13.03 -23.87 8.61
N PHE A 115 -12.05 -22.96 8.75
CA PHE A 115 -10.62 -23.32 8.69
C PHE A 115 -9.99 -23.52 10.08
N LYS A 116 -10.23 -24.67 10.72
CA LYS A 116 -9.76 -24.94 12.10
C LYS A 116 -8.31 -25.41 12.25
N HIS A 117 -7.63 -25.77 11.16
CA HIS A 117 -6.27 -26.31 11.23
C HIS A 117 -5.24 -25.24 11.63
N GLU A 118 -4.48 -25.48 12.70
CA GLU A 118 -3.40 -24.57 13.09
C GLU A 118 -2.25 -24.61 12.08
N VAL A 119 -1.73 -23.43 11.72
CA VAL A 119 -0.57 -23.32 10.83
C VAL A 119 0.68 -23.79 11.59
N VAL A 120 1.19 -24.97 11.23
CA VAL A 120 2.44 -25.53 11.79
C VAL A 120 3.60 -24.60 11.42
N SER A 121 4.32 -24.09 12.42
CA SER A 121 5.52 -23.28 12.19
C SER A 121 6.63 -24.13 11.57
N ARG A 122 7.14 -23.73 10.40
CA ARG A 122 8.28 -24.40 9.77
C ARG A 122 9.57 -24.06 10.51
N ASN A 123 10.30 -25.09 10.94
CA ASN A 123 11.56 -24.96 11.69
C ASN A 123 12.81 -24.84 10.80
N SER A 124 12.66 -25.05 9.49
CA SER A 124 13.74 -24.92 8.52
C SER A 124 13.24 -24.24 7.26
N PHE A 125 14.09 -23.37 6.73
CA PHE A 125 13.88 -22.69 5.46
C PHE A 125 14.93 -23.16 4.46
N THR A 126 14.52 -23.29 3.21
CA THR A 126 15.39 -23.56 2.07
C THR A 126 15.17 -22.49 1.01
N LEU A 127 16.22 -22.15 0.27
CA LEU A 127 16.08 -21.33 -0.92
C LEU A 127 15.43 -22.16 -2.02
N SER A 128 14.33 -21.68 -2.59
CA SER A 128 13.75 -22.29 -3.78
C SER A 128 14.64 -21.99 -5.00
N GLY A 129 14.80 -22.93 -5.92
CA GLY A 129 15.61 -22.77 -7.13
C GLY A 129 17.12 -22.84 -6.90
N SER A 130 17.89 -22.44 -7.92
CA SER A 130 19.36 -22.46 -7.91
C SER A 130 19.94 -21.09 -7.60
N SER A 131 20.76 -21.01 -6.56
CA SER A 131 21.50 -19.79 -6.23
C SER A 131 22.42 -19.32 -7.35
N ILE A 132 22.97 -20.25 -8.14
CA ILE A 132 23.86 -19.92 -9.26
C ILE A 132 23.11 -19.13 -10.32
N TYR A 133 21.91 -19.59 -10.71
CA TYR A 133 21.11 -18.88 -11.71
C TYR A 133 20.71 -17.49 -11.22
N TYR A 134 20.40 -17.33 -9.93
CA TYR A 134 20.08 -16.01 -9.37
C TYR A 134 21.28 -15.07 -9.37
N ILE A 135 22.49 -15.58 -9.06
CA ILE A 135 23.72 -14.79 -9.12
C ILE A 135 24.02 -14.37 -10.56
N VAL A 136 23.97 -15.30 -11.52
CA VAL A 136 24.22 -15.02 -12.94
C VAL A 136 23.20 -14.01 -13.47
N PHE A 137 21.92 -14.21 -13.18
CA PHE A 137 20.87 -13.26 -13.54
C PHE A 137 21.14 -11.87 -12.94
N GLY A 138 21.45 -11.80 -11.65
CA GLY A 138 21.76 -10.54 -10.97
C GLY A 138 22.95 -9.82 -11.59
N LEU A 139 24.02 -10.53 -11.93
CA LEU A 139 25.20 -9.96 -12.58
C LEU A 139 24.89 -9.39 -13.97
N VAL A 140 24.13 -10.12 -14.79
CA VAL A 140 23.72 -9.66 -16.13
C VAL A 140 22.90 -8.39 -16.04
N ILE A 141 21.88 -8.37 -15.16
CA ILE A 141 20.99 -7.21 -15.02
C ILE A 141 21.72 -6.01 -14.41
N CYS A 142 22.58 -6.21 -13.41
CA CYS A 142 23.42 -5.15 -12.88
C CYS A 142 24.39 -4.61 -13.95
N GLY A 143 24.94 -5.48 -14.82
CA GLY A 143 25.75 -5.07 -15.96
C GLY A 143 24.99 -4.16 -16.92
N ILE A 144 23.75 -4.52 -17.28
CA ILE A 144 22.86 -3.68 -18.10
C ILE A 144 22.58 -2.35 -17.39
N PHE A 145 22.29 -2.37 -16.09
CA PHE A 145 22.03 -1.16 -15.30
C PHE A 145 23.22 -0.19 -15.28
N VAL A 146 24.45 -0.72 -15.26
CA VAL A 146 25.68 0.09 -15.32
C VAL A 146 25.96 0.57 -16.75
N ALA A 147 25.69 -0.25 -17.77
CA ALA A 147 25.98 0.07 -19.16
C ALA A 147 25.00 1.09 -19.79
N PHE A 148 23.73 1.09 -19.38
CA PHE A 148 22.68 1.91 -20.02
C PHE A 148 22.14 3.01 -19.08
N PRO A 149 22.56 4.28 -19.26
CA PRO A 149 22.11 5.40 -18.42
C PRO A 149 20.59 5.61 -18.41
N GLU A 150 19.91 5.30 -19.52
CA GLU A 150 18.45 5.44 -19.66
C GLU A 150 17.67 4.61 -18.62
N VAL A 151 18.18 3.44 -18.24
CA VAL A 151 17.56 2.59 -17.22
C VAL A 151 17.66 3.23 -15.83
N ARG A 152 18.67 4.10 -15.61
CA ARG A 152 18.93 4.76 -14.32
C ARG A 152 18.12 6.05 -14.13
N LYS A 153 17.68 6.67 -15.23
CA LYS A 153 17.02 7.99 -15.19
C LYS A 153 15.77 7.98 -14.30
N ASN A 154 15.01 6.90 -14.35
CA ASN A 154 13.76 6.74 -13.61
C ASN A 154 13.92 6.11 -12.22
N ILE A 155 15.16 5.86 -11.78
CA ILE A 155 15.46 5.33 -10.46
C ILE A 155 15.96 6.46 -9.55
N SER A 156 15.29 6.57 -8.42
CA SER A 156 15.65 7.44 -7.30
C SER A 156 16.01 6.59 -6.08
N PHE A 157 16.79 7.14 -5.17
CA PHE A 157 17.22 6.43 -3.97
C PHE A 157 17.00 7.31 -2.75
N LEU A 158 16.26 6.80 -1.76
CA LEU A 158 15.77 7.50 -0.56
C LEU A 158 14.84 8.69 -0.83
N ILE A 159 15.22 9.58 -1.74
CA ILE A 159 14.55 10.83 -2.09
C ILE A 159 14.30 10.83 -3.61
N ILE A 160 13.13 11.30 -4.03
CA ILE A 160 12.82 11.45 -5.46
C ILE A 160 13.60 12.64 -6.01
N LYS A 161 14.31 12.44 -7.11
CA LYS A 161 15.06 13.51 -7.78
C LYS A 161 14.08 14.56 -8.33
N THR A 162 14.41 15.84 -8.18
CA THR A 162 13.70 16.96 -8.81
C THR A 162 14.68 17.77 -9.66
N ASP A 163 14.24 18.23 -10.82
CA ASP A 163 14.98 19.09 -11.73
C ASP A 163 14.27 20.44 -11.99
N ALA A 164 13.19 20.73 -11.26
CA ALA A 164 12.33 21.91 -11.42
C ALA A 164 11.73 22.09 -12.83
N MET A 165 11.73 21.04 -13.67
CA MET A 165 11.21 21.09 -15.04
C MET A 165 9.74 20.68 -15.13
N GLY A 166 9.05 20.57 -13.98
CA GLY A 166 7.69 20.05 -13.88
C GLY A 166 7.64 18.53 -13.81
N ARG A 167 6.43 17.96 -13.79
CA ARG A 167 6.25 16.50 -13.70
C ARG A 167 6.66 15.87 -15.03
N GLY A 168 7.82 15.22 -15.05
CA GLY A 168 8.36 14.59 -16.26
C GLY A 168 7.34 13.67 -16.94
N THR A 169 7.32 13.68 -18.27
CA THR A 169 6.44 12.81 -19.05
C THR A 169 6.77 11.34 -18.80
N GLU A 170 5.80 10.52 -18.39
CA GLU A 170 5.93 9.07 -18.22
C GLU A 170 6.10 8.30 -19.54
N ALA A 171 6.41 8.99 -20.65
CA ALA A 171 6.67 8.39 -21.96
C ALA A 171 8.05 7.70 -21.97
N THR A 172 8.19 6.64 -21.18
CA THR A 172 9.35 5.76 -21.16
C THR A 172 9.09 4.56 -22.07
N SER A 173 10.12 4.13 -22.82
CA SER A 173 9.99 2.92 -23.64
C SER A 173 9.65 1.70 -22.78
N GLY A 174 8.78 0.81 -23.27
CA GLY A 174 8.39 -0.40 -22.53
C GLY A 174 9.59 -1.30 -22.16
N LEU A 175 10.66 -1.26 -22.96
CA LEU A 175 11.92 -1.97 -22.67
C LEU A 175 12.65 -1.38 -21.46
N ASN A 176 12.72 -0.04 -21.34
CA ASN A 176 13.34 0.59 -20.17
C ASN A 176 12.56 0.25 -18.89
N VAL A 177 11.22 0.26 -18.95
CA VAL A 177 10.37 -0.17 -17.83
C VAL A 177 10.66 -1.62 -17.44
N LEU A 178 10.78 -2.53 -18.43
CA LEU A 178 11.16 -3.92 -18.19
C LEU A 178 12.50 -4.03 -17.48
N PHE A 179 13.55 -3.35 -17.97
CA PHE A 179 14.88 -3.44 -17.36
C PHE A 179 14.90 -2.92 -15.92
N VAL A 180 14.14 -1.85 -15.62
CA VAL A 180 13.98 -1.36 -14.25
C VAL A 180 13.30 -2.41 -13.36
N MET A 181 12.24 -3.06 -13.84
CA MET A 181 11.57 -4.15 -13.10
C MET A 181 12.49 -5.37 -12.88
N LEU A 182 13.27 -5.75 -13.90
CA LEU A 182 14.26 -6.83 -13.78
C LEU A 182 15.37 -6.47 -12.78
N PHE A 183 15.78 -5.20 -12.72
CA PHE A 183 16.75 -4.71 -11.75
C PHE A 183 16.22 -4.77 -10.32
N GLN A 184 14.96 -4.38 -10.09
CA GLN A 184 14.29 -4.58 -8.81
C GLN A 184 14.25 -6.06 -8.40
N LEU A 185 13.91 -6.94 -9.34
CA LEU A 185 13.91 -8.38 -9.10
C LEU A 185 15.31 -8.91 -8.76
N ALA A 186 16.35 -8.43 -9.45
CA ALA A 186 17.74 -8.80 -9.16
C ALA A 186 18.15 -8.40 -7.74
N LEU A 187 17.80 -7.19 -7.29
CA LEU A 187 18.06 -6.73 -5.92
C LEU A 187 17.28 -7.53 -4.86
N ALA A 188 16.04 -7.91 -5.15
CA ALA A 188 15.24 -8.75 -4.28
C ALA A 188 15.80 -10.19 -4.18
N LEU A 189 16.26 -10.76 -5.29
CA LEU A 189 16.93 -12.06 -5.30
C LEU A 189 18.27 -12.01 -4.55
N LEU A 190 19.05 -10.96 -4.75
CA LEU A 190 20.28 -10.73 -4.02
C LEU A 190 20.04 -10.67 -2.50
N PHE A 191 18.98 -9.95 -2.08
CA PHE A 191 18.53 -9.94 -0.69
C PHE A 191 18.23 -11.35 -0.17
N LEU A 192 17.46 -12.16 -0.91
CA LEU A 192 17.11 -13.52 -0.50
C LEU A 192 18.33 -14.44 -0.37
N ILE A 193 19.26 -14.38 -1.32
CA ILE A 193 20.49 -15.19 -1.31
C ILE A 193 21.33 -14.84 -0.08
N ILE A 194 21.56 -13.55 0.16
CA ILE A 194 22.36 -13.05 1.28
C ILE A 194 21.67 -13.36 2.61
N ALA A 195 20.35 -13.16 2.70
CA ALA A 195 19.57 -13.48 3.89
C ALA A 195 19.64 -14.98 4.21
N TYR A 196 19.50 -15.85 3.21
CA TYR A 196 19.58 -17.30 3.40
C TYR A 196 20.99 -17.77 3.79
N ALA A 197 22.03 -17.28 3.09
CA ALA A 197 23.42 -17.59 3.43
C ALA A 197 23.76 -17.17 4.86
N SER A 198 23.27 -16.00 5.28
CA SER A 198 23.46 -15.50 6.64
C SER A 198 22.64 -16.27 7.67
N TYR A 199 21.42 -16.69 7.32
CA TYR A 199 20.56 -17.50 8.15
C TYR A 199 21.21 -18.85 8.52
N LYS A 200 21.90 -19.51 7.58
CA LYS A 200 22.61 -20.77 7.88
C LYS A 200 23.59 -20.62 9.03
N LYS A 201 24.43 -19.58 8.99
CA LYS A 201 25.39 -19.26 10.06
C LYS A 201 24.71 -18.82 11.35
N TYR A 202 23.64 -18.03 11.22
CA TYR A 202 22.87 -17.53 12.35
C TYR A 202 22.15 -18.64 13.13
N LYS A 203 21.73 -19.71 12.43
CA LYS A 203 21.08 -20.88 13.05
C LYS A 203 22.01 -21.59 14.03
N GLU A 204 23.29 -21.69 13.70
CA GLU A 204 24.33 -22.29 14.54
C GLU A 204 24.77 -21.33 15.66
N ASN A 205 24.95 -20.05 15.33
CA ASN A 205 25.39 -19.03 16.29
C ASN A 205 24.58 -17.73 16.13
N PRO A 206 23.54 -17.48 16.95
CA PRO A 206 22.63 -16.37 16.76
C PRO A 206 23.25 -15.04 17.25
N LYS A 207 24.22 -14.54 16.49
CA LYS A 207 24.88 -13.22 16.66
C LYS A 207 24.30 -12.20 15.70
N ILE A 208 24.23 -10.94 16.14
CA ILE A 208 23.69 -9.82 15.34
C ILE A 208 24.51 -9.55 14.08
N ILE A 209 25.80 -9.90 14.06
CA ILE A 209 26.70 -9.65 12.92
C ILE A 209 26.20 -10.30 11.62
N TYR A 210 25.55 -11.47 11.71
CA TYR A 210 24.99 -12.17 10.55
C TYR A 210 23.72 -11.48 10.01
N VAL A 211 23.15 -10.53 10.75
CA VAL A 211 21.94 -9.81 10.33
C VAL A 211 22.28 -8.52 9.58
N ILE A 212 23.47 -7.94 9.82
CA ILE A 212 23.84 -6.60 9.33
C ILE A 212 23.78 -6.54 7.80
N LEU A 213 24.38 -7.50 7.10
CA LEU A 213 24.42 -7.50 5.65
C LEU A 213 23.03 -7.72 5.01
N PRO A 214 22.22 -8.72 5.42
CA PRO A 214 20.83 -8.82 4.99
C PRO A 214 20.01 -7.55 5.25
N LEU A 215 20.20 -6.91 6.40
CA LEU A 215 19.51 -5.67 6.76
C LEU A 215 19.90 -4.51 5.84
N ALA A 216 21.19 -4.34 5.54
CA ALA A 216 21.67 -3.30 4.63
C ALA A 216 21.08 -3.46 3.22
N ILE A 217 21.06 -4.68 2.69
CA ILE A 217 20.48 -4.97 1.37
C ILE A 217 18.95 -4.84 1.39
N GLY A 218 18.29 -5.20 2.50
CA GLY A 218 16.86 -5.00 2.69
C GLY A 218 16.49 -3.51 2.69
N ILE A 219 17.25 -2.69 3.41
CA ILE A 219 17.11 -1.22 3.43
C ILE A 219 17.33 -0.64 2.03
N LEU A 220 18.33 -1.14 1.30
CA LEU A 220 18.60 -0.72 -0.08
C LEU A 220 17.41 -1.00 -1.00
N ASN A 221 16.78 -2.17 -0.88
CA ASN A 221 15.57 -2.50 -1.64
C ASN A 221 14.39 -1.56 -1.31
N ILE A 222 14.19 -1.25 -0.03
CA ILE A 222 13.12 -0.33 0.41
C ILE A 222 13.37 1.10 -0.06
N SER A 223 14.63 1.52 -0.07
CA SER A 223 15.05 2.87 -0.45
C SER A 223 15.04 3.12 -1.95
N LEU A 224 14.98 2.05 -2.75
CA LEU A 224 14.90 2.16 -4.20
C LEU A 224 13.51 2.62 -4.63
N ILE A 225 13.43 3.85 -5.14
CA ILE A 225 12.19 4.45 -5.63
C ILE A 225 12.13 4.32 -7.14
N VAL A 226 11.15 3.58 -7.63
CA VAL A 226 10.82 3.45 -9.05
C VAL A 226 9.46 4.06 -9.29
N GLY A 227 9.44 5.20 -9.99
CA GLY A 227 8.25 6.02 -10.17
C GLY A 227 7.70 6.59 -8.86
N GLU A 228 6.49 7.14 -8.93
CA GLU A 228 5.87 7.87 -7.81
C GLU A 228 4.89 7.00 -6.99
N ARG A 229 4.73 5.72 -7.34
CA ARG A 229 3.75 4.82 -6.73
C ARG A 229 4.25 4.26 -5.39
N ARG A 230 3.80 4.85 -4.29
CA ARG A 230 4.11 4.47 -2.88
C ARG A 230 3.80 3.02 -2.51
N SER A 231 2.90 2.36 -3.24
CA SER A 231 2.52 0.97 -2.99
C SER A 231 3.68 0.00 -3.19
N TYR A 232 4.58 0.26 -4.15
CA TYR A 232 5.75 -0.59 -4.38
C TYR A 232 6.69 -0.61 -3.17
N GLN A 233 6.96 0.55 -2.57
CA GLN A 233 7.82 0.66 -1.38
C GLN A 233 7.19 -0.06 -0.19
N LEU A 234 5.87 0.06 -0.03
CA LEU A 234 5.14 -0.62 1.04
C LEU A 234 5.20 -2.15 0.87
N TYR A 235 4.99 -2.68 -0.34
CA TYR A 235 5.09 -4.12 -0.59
C TYR A 235 6.51 -4.65 -0.37
N THR A 236 7.53 -3.94 -0.85
CA THR A 236 8.93 -4.29 -0.62
C THR A 236 9.28 -4.27 0.87
N MET A 237 8.83 -3.26 1.62
CA MET A 237 9.02 -3.20 3.08
C MET A 237 8.39 -4.40 3.79
N VAL A 238 7.14 -4.75 3.45
CA VAL A 238 6.44 -5.90 4.04
C VAL A 238 7.15 -7.22 3.71
N ALA A 239 7.64 -7.38 2.48
CA ALA A 239 8.39 -8.56 2.07
C ALA A 239 9.69 -8.72 2.87
N VAL A 240 10.48 -7.65 2.97
CA VAL A 240 11.74 -7.62 3.74
C VAL A 240 11.48 -7.89 5.23
N LEU A 241 10.46 -7.23 5.82
CA LEU A 241 10.04 -7.45 7.21
C LEU A 241 9.69 -8.92 7.47
N THR A 242 8.95 -9.53 6.56
CA THR A 242 8.49 -10.92 6.70
C THR A 242 9.68 -11.88 6.67
N VAL A 243 10.56 -11.76 5.66
CA VAL A 243 11.74 -12.62 5.52
C VAL A 243 12.65 -12.49 6.74
N VAL A 244 12.97 -11.26 7.16
CA VAL A 244 13.85 -11.01 8.31
C VAL A 244 13.24 -11.50 9.61
N SER A 245 11.93 -11.30 9.82
CA SER A 245 11.22 -11.75 11.02
C SER A 245 11.22 -13.26 11.18
N LEU A 246 11.12 -13.98 10.05
CA LEU A 246 11.12 -15.44 10.01
C LEU A 246 12.54 -16.02 10.19
N LEU A 247 13.53 -15.47 9.48
CA LEU A 247 14.90 -15.99 9.51
C LEU A 247 15.65 -15.62 10.81
N PHE A 248 15.44 -14.42 11.36
CA PHE A 248 16.24 -13.87 12.46
C PHE A 248 15.41 -13.67 13.74
N SER A 249 14.70 -14.73 14.17
CA SER A 249 13.69 -14.69 15.24
C SER A 249 14.15 -14.05 16.57
N LYS A 250 15.37 -14.32 17.04
CA LYS A 250 15.93 -13.76 18.30
C LYS A 250 16.10 -12.24 18.26
N HIS A 251 16.42 -11.66 17.09
CA HIS A 251 16.67 -10.21 16.95
C HIS A 251 15.54 -9.46 16.22
N LYS A 252 14.46 -10.16 15.81
CA LYS A 252 13.38 -9.63 14.96
C LYS A 252 12.84 -8.27 15.40
N ARG A 253 12.65 -8.03 16.71
CA ARG A 253 12.06 -6.77 17.20
C ARG A 253 12.94 -5.56 16.87
N ARG A 254 14.26 -5.66 17.13
CA ARG A 254 15.20 -4.55 16.86
C ARG A 254 15.30 -4.29 15.36
N ILE A 255 15.36 -5.35 14.57
CA ILE A 255 15.50 -5.24 13.11
C ILE A 255 14.23 -4.67 12.48
N ASN A 256 13.06 -5.13 12.92
CA ASN A 256 11.78 -4.64 12.41
C ASN A 256 11.58 -3.16 12.72
N ILE A 257 12.02 -2.68 13.89
CA ILE A 257 11.97 -1.25 14.21
C ILE A 257 12.80 -0.46 13.19
N ILE A 258 14.03 -0.89 12.88
CA ILE A 258 14.89 -0.21 11.90
C ILE A 258 14.23 -0.19 10.52
N ILE A 259 13.73 -1.35 10.06
CA ILE A 259 13.08 -1.46 8.74
C ILE A 259 11.83 -0.56 8.67
N ILE A 260 10.98 -0.59 9.70
CA ILE A 260 9.77 0.25 9.77
C ILE A 260 10.16 1.74 9.78
N SER A 261 11.16 2.14 10.56
CA SER A 261 11.61 3.53 10.62
C SER A 261 12.11 4.03 9.26
N VAL A 262 12.93 3.23 8.56
CA VAL A 262 13.41 3.59 7.22
C VAL A 262 12.26 3.62 6.21
N GLY A 263 11.35 2.64 6.25
CA GLY A 263 10.20 2.61 5.34
C GLY A 263 9.26 3.78 5.54
N ILE A 264 8.94 4.14 6.78
CA ILE A 264 8.14 5.34 7.11
C ILE A 264 8.85 6.59 6.62
N PHE A 265 10.16 6.70 6.82
CA PHE A 265 10.95 7.84 6.36
C PHE A 265 10.86 8.01 4.83
N VAL A 266 11.08 6.94 4.06
CA VAL A 266 10.95 6.95 2.59
C VAL A 266 9.52 7.32 2.16
N LEU A 267 8.50 6.73 2.78
CA LEU A 267 7.10 7.03 2.46
C LEU A 267 6.71 8.46 2.80
N ALA A 268 7.25 9.03 3.88
CA ALA A 268 7.04 10.43 4.24
C ALA A 268 7.65 11.35 3.18
N LEU A 269 8.87 11.08 2.72
CA LEU A 269 9.51 11.85 1.65
C LEU A 269 8.77 11.77 0.31
N MET A 270 8.26 10.59 -0.05
CA MET A 270 7.39 10.43 -1.23
C MET A 270 6.04 11.15 -1.06
N THR A 271 5.55 11.25 0.16
CA THR A 271 4.33 12.02 0.48
C THR A 271 4.60 13.50 0.28
N LEU A 272 5.64 14.04 0.92
CA LEU A 272 6.06 15.44 0.76
C LEU A 272 6.31 15.81 -0.70
N TYR A 273 6.95 14.92 -1.47
CA TYR A 273 7.19 15.13 -2.90
C TYR A 273 5.92 15.50 -3.67
N LYS A 274 4.82 14.78 -3.39
CA LYS A 274 3.55 14.99 -4.10
C LYS A 274 2.73 16.12 -3.51
N GLU A 275 2.59 16.17 -2.19
CA GLU A 275 1.72 17.15 -1.52
C GLU A 275 2.27 18.58 -1.64
N LEU A 276 3.59 18.75 -1.64
CA LEU A 276 4.23 20.05 -1.81
C LEU A 276 4.58 20.37 -3.27
N TYR A 277 4.14 19.52 -4.22
CA TYR A 277 4.47 19.67 -5.64
C TYR A 277 5.98 19.89 -5.87
N VAL A 278 6.83 19.12 -5.18
CA VAL A 278 8.30 19.34 -5.13
C VAL A 278 8.92 19.31 -6.52
N PHE A 279 8.31 18.63 -7.48
CA PHE A 279 8.70 18.61 -8.88
C PHE A 279 8.69 19.97 -9.59
N ASN A 280 8.01 20.98 -9.02
CA ASN A 280 8.02 22.37 -9.50
C ASN A 280 9.17 23.19 -8.89
N TYR A 281 9.96 22.61 -7.98
CA TYR A 281 11.00 23.30 -7.23
C TYR A 281 12.36 22.61 -7.39
N SER A 282 13.44 23.36 -7.21
CA SER A 282 14.80 22.83 -7.32
C SER A 282 15.19 21.93 -6.14
N SER A 283 14.48 22.05 -5.02
CA SER A 283 14.73 21.25 -3.82
C SER A 283 13.49 21.08 -2.95
N TYR A 284 13.53 20.06 -2.08
CA TYR A 284 12.51 19.86 -1.03
C TYR A 284 12.44 21.05 -0.05
N SER A 285 13.57 21.69 0.24
CA SER A 285 13.60 22.84 1.15
C SER A 285 12.91 24.05 0.56
N GLU A 286 13.07 24.29 -0.74
CA GLU A 286 12.41 25.37 -1.45
C GLU A 286 10.89 25.16 -1.47
N ALA A 287 10.44 23.95 -1.77
CA ALA A 287 9.02 23.59 -1.76
C ALA A 287 8.36 23.74 -0.37
N LEU A 288 9.09 23.42 0.69
CA LEU A 288 8.60 23.60 2.08
C LEU A 288 8.43 25.07 2.46
N ASN A 289 9.30 25.95 1.94
CA ASN A 289 9.25 27.38 2.25
C ASN A 289 8.17 28.11 1.44
N SER A 290 7.83 27.60 0.25
CA SER A 290 6.85 28.22 -0.65
C SER A 290 5.41 27.75 -0.42
N THR A 291 5.21 26.58 0.19
CA THR A 291 3.88 26.02 0.42
C THR A 291 3.34 26.44 1.79
N SER A 292 2.24 27.19 1.82
CA SER A 292 1.56 27.48 3.08
C SER A 292 0.99 26.19 3.69
N VAL A 293 1.27 25.94 4.97
CA VAL A 293 0.79 24.75 5.72
C VAL A 293 -0.75 24.64 5.70
N SER A 294 -1.46 25.75 5.45
CA SER A 294 -2.91 25.82 5.30
C SER A 294 -3.50 25.06 4.11
N ASN A 295 -2.69 24.65 3.14
CA ASN A 295 -3.16 23.98 1.92
C ASN A 295 -3.11 22.44 1.99
N LEU A 296 -2.75 21.85 3.15
CA LEU A 296 -2.75 20.40 3.31
C LEU A 296 -4.19 19.88 3.46
N LYS A 297 -4.78 19.40 2.35
CA LYS A 297 -6.10 18.78 2.31
C LYS A 297 -6.05 17.35 2.86
N ILE A 298 -5.96 17.26 4.19
CA ILE A 298 -5.83 16.00 4.91
C ILE A 298 -7.06 15.11 4.67
N VAL A 299 -8.26 15.69 4.58
CA VAL A 299 -9.50 14.92 4.35
C VAL A 299 -9.53 14.35 2.93
N ASP A 300 -9.24 15.15 1.89
CA ASP A 300 -9.05 14.66 0.51
C ASP A 300 -8.10 13.48 0.43
N THR A 301 -6.97 13.61 1.12
CA THR A 301 -5.93 12.59 1.20
C THR A 301 -6.51 11.33 1.81
N LEU A 302 -7.08 11.40 3.02
CA LEU A 302 -7.65 10.24 3.69
C LEU A 302 -8.75 9.57 2.86
N GLN A 303 -9.63 10.35 2.23
CA GLN A 303 -10.68 9.84 1.35
C GLN A 303 -10.10 9.13 0.12
N SER A 304 -9.05 9.68 -0.51
CA SER A 304 -8.42 9.09 -1.69
C SER A 304 -7.67 7.79 -1.37
N TYR A 305 -6.99 7.72 -0.23
CA TYR A 305 -6.15 6.56 0.11
C TYR A 305 -6.94 5.39 0.68
N PHE A 306 -7.98 5.65 1.46
CA PHE A 306 -8.78 4.62 2.13
C PHE A 306 -10.13 4.38 1.46
N TYR A 307 -10.34 4.87 0.24
CA TYR A 307 -11.59 4.77 -0.51
C TYR A 307 -12.78 5.25 0.33
N GLY A 308 -12.71 6.50 0.79
CA GLY A 308 -13.78 7.17 1.52
C GLY A 308 -15.03 7.41 0.66
N PRO A 309 -16.10 7.95 1.28
CA PRO A 309 -17.38 8.15 0.59
C PRO A 309 -17.29 8.92 -0.72
N SER A 310 -16.55 10.04 -0.77
CA SER A 310 -16.40 10.83 -2.00
C SER A 310 -15.70 10.06 -3.12
N ASN A 311 -14.69 9.25 -2.80
CA ASN A 311 -13.94 8.47 -3.79
C ASN A 311 -14.81 7.39 -4.46
N ILE A 312 -15.68 6.74 -3.69
CA ILE A 312 -16.62 5.74 -4.23
C ILE A 312 -17.74 6.41 -4.99
N ALA A 313 -18.24 7.54 -4.49
CA ALA A 313 -19.24 8.30 -5.20
C ALA A 313 -18.74 8.72 -6.59
N ALA A 314 -17.47 9.11 -6.70
CA ALA A 314 -16.83 9.39 -7.99
C ALA A 314 -16.70 8.15 -8.88
N SER A 315 -16.50 6.97 -8.29
CA SER A 315 -16.46 5.71 -9.05
C SER A 315 -17.85 5.33 -9.59
N ILE A 316 -18.92 5.58 -8.82
CA ILE A 316 -20.30 5.40 -9.27
C ILE A 316 -20.61 6.37 -10.41
N ASP A 317 -20.21 7.63 -10.24
CA ASP A 317 -20.41 8.67 -11.25
C ASP A 317 -19.64 8.34 -12.54
N TYR A 318 -18.40 7.87 -12.43
CA TYR A 318 -17.61 7.42 -13.58
C TYR A 318 -18.26 6.24 -14.31
N LEU A 319 -18.86 5.30 -13.58
CA LEU A 319 -19.59 4.18 -14.18
C LEU A 319 -20.83 4.65 -14.96
N ASN A 320 -21.50 5.70 -14.48
CA ASN A 320 -22.67 6.28 -15.15
C ASN A 320 -22.26 7.15 -16.34
N TYR A 321 -21.09 7.79 -16.26
CA TYR A 321 -20.54 8.61 -17.34
C TYR A 321 -19.98 7.77 -18.49
N TYR A 322 -19.34 6.62 -18.18
CA TYR A 322 -18.66 5.79 -19.16
C TYR A 322 -19.29 4.40 -19.24
N ASN A 323 -19.86 4.06 -20.40
CA ASN A 323 -20.39 2.72 -20.70
C ASN A 323 -19.26 1.71 -20.94
N GLY A 324 -18.51 1.39 -19.89
CA GLY A 324 -17.45 0.39 -19.93
C GLY A 324 -18.02 -1.00 -20.23
N SER A 325 -17.60 -1.62 -21.34
CA SER A 325 -17.98 -3.00 -21.65
C SER A 325 -17.07 -4.00 -20.93
N PHE A 326 -17.54 -5.24 -20.72
CA PHE A 326 -16.68 -6.31 -20.21
C PHE A 326 -15.46 -6.58 -21.13
N LYS A 327 -15.60 -6.31 -22.44
CA LYS A 327 -14.50 -6.37 -23.42
C LYS A 327 -13.43 -5.32 -23.10
N GLN A 328 -13.83 -4.08 -22.78
CA GLN A 328 -12.93 -3.02 -22.32
C GLN A 328 -12.16 -3.46 -21.08
N TYR A 329 -12.87 -4.01 -20.09
CA TYR A 329 -12.26 -4.50 -18.85
C TYR A 329 -11.19 -5.58 -19.13
N LEU A 330 -11.50 -6.58 -19.97
CA LEU A 330 -10.52 -7.61 -20.34
C LEU A 330 -9.33 -7.01 -21.08
N PHE A 331 -9.57 -6.13 -22.05
CA PHE A 331 -8.54 -5.44 -22.81
C PHE A 331 -7.58 -4.66 -21.90
N ASP A 332 -8.12 -3.88 -20.96
CA ASP A 332 -7.34 -3.08 -20.02
C ASP A 332 -6.48 -3.93 -19.09
N ASN A 333 -7.00 -5.07 -18.64
CA ASN A 333 -6.23 -6.00 -17.83
C ASN A 333 -5.14 -6.71 -18.64
N THR A 334 -5.43 -7.15 -19.87
CA THR A 334 -4.45 -7.86 -20.70
C THR A 334 -3.34 -6.93 -21.19
N ARG A 335 -3.66 -5.69 -21.59
CA ARG A 335 -2.63 -4.72 -22.04
C ARG A 335 -1.70 -4.26 -20.92
N ALA A 336 -2.11 -4.39 -19.66
CA ALA A 336 -1.29 -4.07 -18.50
C ALA A 336 -0.25 -5.16 -18.17
N VAL A 337 -0.40 -6.37 -18.72
CA VAL A 337 0.54 -7.48 -18.51
C VAL A 337 1.65 -7.44 -19.55
N PHE A 338 2.89 -7.29 -19.10
CA PHE A 338 4.06 -7.32 -19.96
C PHE A 338 4.16 -8.69 -20.69
N GLY A 339 4.38 -8.67 -22.00
CA GLY A 339 4.38 -9.88 -22.84
C GLY A 339 3.06 -10.03 -23.56
N PHE A 340 1.94 -10.08 -22.84
CA PHE A 340 0.61 -10.15 -23.46
C PHE A 340 0.23 -8.86 -24.17
N ASN A 341 0.69 -7.71 -23.67
CA ASN A 341 0.49 -6.41 -24.30
C ASN A 341 1.01 -6.29 -25.74
N PHE A 342 1.96 -7.14 -26.17
CA PHE A 342 2.44 -7.18 -27.55
C PHE A 342 1.45 -7.87 -28.51
N PHE A 343 0.59 -8.73 -27.98
CA PHE A 343 -0.41 -9.50 -28.75
C PHE A 343 -1.80 -8.85 -28.75
N VAL A 344 -1.99 -7.78 -27.98
CA VAL A 344 -3.25 -7.05 -27.90
C VAL A 344 -3.28 -5.97 -28.99
N ASP A 345 -4.26 -6.03 -29.88
CA ASP A 345 -4.46 -5.01 -30.91
C ASP A 345 -4.91 -3.70 -30.27
N LYS A 346 -4.00 -2.72 -30.26
CA LYS A 346 -4.21 -1.39 -29.66
C LYS A 346 -5.27 -0.56 -30.37
N LYS A 347 -5.76 -1.00 -31.54
CA LYS A 347 -6.86 -0.37 -32.30
C LYS A 347 -8.22 -1.04 -32.08
N ALA A 348 -8.28 -2.19 -31.39
CA ALA A 348 -9.51 -2.99 -31.28
C ALA A 348 -10.56 -2.46 -30.29
N VAL A 349 -10.25 -1.33 -29.65
CA VAL A 349 -11.04 -0.68 -28.60
C VAL A 349 -10.90 0.82 -28.79
N ASP A 350 -11.86 1.42 -29.50
CA ASP A 350 -11.93 2.88 -29.69
C ASP A 350 -12.17 3.56 -28.33
N TYR A 351 -11.44 4.64 -28.07
CA TYR A 351 -11.55 5.47 -26.87
C TYR A 351 -12.68 6.51 -26.97
#